data_AF-A0A1E4SNC4-F1
#
_entry.id   AF-A0A1E4SNC4-F1
#
_cell.length_a   1.000
_cell.length_b   1.000
_cell.length_c   1.000
_cell.angle_alpha   90.00
_cell.angle_beta   90.00
_cell.angle_gamma   90.00
#
_symmetry.space_group_name_H-M   'P 1'
#
loop_
_entity.id
_entity.type
_entity.pdbx_description
1 polymer ?
#
loop_
_entity_poly.entity_id
_entity_poly.type
_entity_poly.pdbx_seq_one_letter_code
_entity_poly.pdbx_strand_id
1 'polypeptide(L)'
;MLNSVVGKCLVLLFALANLSNALHFYLTTGETRCFFEDLPDNTLLVGRIDAYEQDGNDYRKNRDLKVKITVDETFDNDHRVVSQKSSPTGEFTFNSHDSGEHRFCLTPEYDDDTTGKTHRIFFDVALGSAHDYADSKSTKKVDGLTAKVMSLNNKLQEIHIEQESMRQKEAIFRDQSETTNSRVVKWTLVQLVVLIGTCYYQLRHLKGFFVKQKIV
;
A
#
# COMPACT_ATOMS: atom_id res chain seq x y z
N MET A 1 -8.36 31.74 -25.23
CA MET A 1 -9.06 30.58 -24.62
C MET A 1 -8.14 29.73 -23.74
N LEU A 2 -6.92 29.40 -24.18
CA LEU A 2 -5.97 28.55 -23.42
C LEU A 2 -5.71 29.03 -21.97
N ASN A 3 -5.43 30.32 -21.77
CA ASN A 3 -5.15 30.88 -20.43
C ASN A 3 -6.35 30.84 -19.47
N SER A 4 -7.59 30.87 -20.00
CA SER A 4 -8.80 30.78 -19.18
C SER A 4 -9.07 29.35 -18.71
N VAL A 5 -8.72 28.36 -19.54
CA VAL A 5 -8.82 26.94 -19.18
C VAL A 5 -7.74 26.57 -18.16
N VAL A 6 -6.51 27.04 -18.34
CA VAL A 6 -5.41 26.83 -17.37
C VAL A 6 -5.75 27.45 -16.02
N GLY A 7 -6.29 28.67 -15.99
CA GLY A 7 -6.72 29.33 -14.75
C GLY A 7 -7.82 28.55 -14.01
N LYS A 8 -8.80 28.01 -14.73
CA LYS A 8 -9.86 27.18 -14.14
C LYS A 8 -9.33 25.84 -13.61
N CYS A 9 -8.40 25.21 -14.32
CA CYS A 9 -7.73 23.99 -13.82
C CYS A 9 -6.91 24.25 -12.56
N LEU A 10 -6.20 25.38 -12.47
CA LEU A 10 -5.40 25.72 -11.29
C LEU A 10 -6.27 25.96 -10.05
N VAL A 11 -7.41 26.65 -10.21
CA VAL A 11 -8.39 26.86 -9.13
C VAL A 11 -8.99 25.53 -8.68
N LEU A 12 -9.30 24.62 -9.61
CA LEU A 12 -9.81 23.28 -9.29
C LEU A 12 -8.77 22.45 -8.52
N LEU A 13 -7.49 22.54 -8.90
CA LEU A 13 -6.39 21.84 -8.21
C LEU A 13 -6.19 22.36 -6.78
N PHE A 14 -6.26 23.67 -6.58
CA PHE A 14 -6.20 24.28 -5.24
C PHE A 14 -7.41 23.91 -4.38
N ALA A 15 -8.60 23.81 -4.97
CA ALA A 15 -9.80 23.36 -4.25
C ALA A 15 -9.65 21.89 -3.80
N LEU A 16 -9.09 21.01 -4.64
CA LEU A 16 -8.86 19.61 -4.32
C LEU A 16 -7.76 19.40 -3.26
N ALA A 17 -6.74 20.26 -3.22
CA ALA A 17 -5.68 20.20 -2.21
C ALA A 17 -6.21 20.41 -0.77
N ASN A 18 -7.28 21.19 -0.61
CA ASN A 18 -7.92 21.43 0.69
C ASN A 18 -8.72 20.22 1.22
N LEU A 19 -8.92 19.17 0.41
CA LEU A 19 -9.56 17.93 0.86
C LEU A 19 -8.58 16.91 1.45
N SER A 20 -7.27 17.22 1.45
CA SER A 20 -6.28 16.36 2.11
C SER A 20 -6.47 16.40 3.63
N ASN A 21 -7.13 15.38 4.16
CA ASN A 21 -7.22 15.14 5.59
C ASN A 21 -6.16 14.12 5.97
N ALA A 22 -5.27 14.49 6.91
CA ALA A 22 -4.38 13.53 7.53
C ALA A 22 -5.18 12.45 8.27
N LEU A 23 -4.70 11.20 8.21
CA LEU A 23 -5.33 10.06 8.87
C LEU A 23 -5.35 10.30 10.38
N HIS A 24 -6.56 10.44 10.93
CA HIS A 24 -6.79 10.50 12.36
C HIS A 24 -8.03 9.68 12.69
N PHE A 25 -8.06 9.15 13.90
CA PHE A 25 -9.20 8.39 14.40
C PHE A 25 -9.51 8.81 15.83
N TYR A 26 -10.73 8.49 16.25
CA TYR A 26 -11.23 8.82 17.57
C TYR A 26 -11.31 7.56 18.42
N LEU A 27 -10.69 7.58 19.60
CA LEU A 27 -10.76 6.50 20.58
C LEU A 27 -11.39 7.01 21.86
N THR A 28 -12.26 6.22 22.46
CA THR A 28 -12.67 6.46 23.84
C THR A 28 -11.62 5.93 24.83
N THR A 29 -11.61 6.46 26.06
CA THR A 29 -10.66 6.03 27.10
C THR A 29 -10.84 4.54 27.39
N GLY A 30 -9.77 3.76 27.27
CA GLY A 30 -9.79 2.30 27.39
C GLY A 30 -10.21 1.53 26.12
N GLU A 31 -10.62 2.21 25.04
CA GLU A 31 -10.88 1.58 23.76
C GLU A 31 -9.57 1.31 23.02
N THR A 32 -9.41 0.08 22.54
CA THR A 32 -8.24 -0.33 21.77
C THR A 32 -8.55 -0.33 20.27
N ARG A 33 -7.68 0.26 19.46
CA ARG A 33 -7.66 0.05 18.00
C ARG A 33 -6.36 -0.57 17.56
N CYS A 34 -6.47 -1.55 16.69
CA CYS A 34 -5.34 -2.32 16.17
C CYS A 34 -5.20 -2.15 14.65
N PHE A 35 -3.96 -2.13 14.20
CA PHE A 35 -3.53 -2.07 12.81
C PHE A 35 -2.62 -3.26 12.54
N PHE A 36 -2.71 -3.84 11.35
CA PHE A 36 -1.95 -5.03 10.94
C PHE A 36 -1.00 -4.62 9.83
N GLU A 37 0.28 -4.96 10.00
CA GLU A 37 1.32 -4.68 9.02
C GLU A 37 2.18 -5.93 8.83
N ASP A 38 2.46 -6.29 7.58
CA ASP A 38 3.36 -7.40 7.25
C ASP A 38 4.80 -6.88 7.19
N LEU A 39 5.64 -7.35 8.12
CA LEU A 39 7.01 -6.86 8.28
C LEU A 39 8.01 -7.95 7.84
N PRO A 40 9.04 -7.60 7.05
CA PRO A 40 10.17 -8.50 6.81
C PRO A 40 10.96 -8.75 8.10
N ASP A 41 11.85 -9.74 8.08
CA ASP A 41 12.81 -9.96 9.15
C ASP A 41 13.79 -8.77 9.28
N ASN A 42 14.20 -8.48 10.53
CA ASN A 42 15.16 -7.44 10.87
C ASN A 42 14.84 -6.04 10.31
N THR A 43 13.55 -5.67 10.34
CA THR A 43 13.06 -4.38 9.85
C THR A 43 12.73 -3.46 11.02
N LEU A 44 13.22 -2.22 10.95
CA LEU A 44 12.93 -1.22 11.95
C LEU A 44 11.68 -0.44 11.59
N LEU A 45 10.73 -0.44 12.50
CA LEU A 45 9.52 0.35 12.44
C LEU A 45 9.63 1.53 13.40
N VAL A 46 9.35 2.73 12.90
CA VAL A 46 9.24 3.95 13.72
C VAL A 46 7.80 4.43 13.65
N GLY A 47 7.10 4.36 14.79
CA GLY A 47 5.74 4.85 14.91
C GLY A 47 5.70 6.22 15.58
N ARG A 48 5.04 7.20 14.96
CA ARG A 48 4.78 8.52 15.53
C ARG A 48 3.35 8.60 16.02
N ILE A 49 3.17 9.10 17.24
CA ILE A 49 1.86 9.22 17.86
C ILE A 49 1.67 10.66 18.35
N ASP A 50 0.51 11.21 18.03
CA ASP A 50 0.02 12.48 18.54
C ASP A 50 -1.45 12.32 18.99
N ALA A 51 -1.69 12.35 20.29
CA ALA A 51 -2.99 12.18 20.91
C ALA A 51 -3.45 13.48 21.58
N TYR A 52 -4.73 13.80 21.39
CA TYR A 52 -5.40 14.97 21.96
C TYR A 52 -6.69 14.55 22.65
N GLU A 53 -6.92 15.07 23.84
CA GLU A 53 -8.16 14.89 24.59
C GLU A 53 -9.21 15.92 24.14
N GLN A 54 -10.47 15.50 24.07
CA GLN A 54 -11.58 16.42 23.85
C GLN A 54 -11.88 17.25 25.12
N ASP A 55 -11.78 18.56 25.00
CA ASP A 55 -12.14 19.56 26.01
C ASP A 55 -13.23 20.48 25.45
N GLY A 56 -14.49 20.15 25.74
CA GLY A 56 -15.65 20.83 25.17
C GLY A 56 -15.74 20.63 23.65
N ASN A 57 -15.53 21.72 22.89
CA ASN A 57 -15.59 21.72 21.42
C ASN A 57 -14.19 21.74 20.78
N ASP A 58 -13.13 21.69 21.58
CA ASP A 58 -11.74 21.78 21.14
C ASP A 58 -10.94 20.54 21.58
N TYR A 59 -9.76 20.33 21.00
CA TYR A 59 -8.87 19.22 21.29
C TYR A 59 -7.56 19.72 21.89
N ARG A 60 -7.24 19.26 23.10
CA ARG A 60 -6.08 19.74 23.87
C ARG A 60 -5.15 18.61 24.26
N LYS A 61 -3.85 18.90 24.31
CA LYS A 61 -2.87 17.94 24.83
C LYS A 61 -2.94 17.92 26.35
N ASN A 62 -3.35 16.79 26.90
CA ASN A 62 -3.31 16.54 28.33
C ASN A 62 -2.04 15.75 28.67
N ARG A 63 -1.27 16.17 29.69
CA ARG A 63 -0.02 15.50 30.08
C ARG A 63 -0.24 14.17 30.80
N ASP A 64 -1.43 14.01 31.37
CA ASP A 64 -1.84 12.84 32.15
C ASP A 64 -2.38 11.72 31.24
N LEU A 65 -2.75 12.05 30.00
CA LEU A 65 -3.09 11.07 28.97
C LEU A 65 -1.84 10.27 28.57
N LYS A 66 -1.93 8.95 28.68
CA LYS A 66 -0.94 8.00 28.15
C LYS A 66 -1.56 7.20 27.02
N VAL A 67 -0.73 6.82 26.04
CA VAL A 67 -1.13 5.87 25.01
C VAL A 67 -0.35 4.59 25.23
N LYS A 68 -1.06 3.54 25.64
CA LYS A 68 -0.51 2.20 25.72
C LYS A 68 -0.42 1.61 24.31
N ILE A 69 0.77 1.17 23.94
CA ILE A 69 1.11 0.60 22.64
C ILE A 69 1.51 -0.84 22.88
N THR A 70 0.84 -1.76 22.22
CA THR A 70 1.20 -3.18 22.22
C THR A 70 1.45 -3.67 20.81
N VAL A 71 2.43 -4.55 20.66
CA VAL A 71 2.75 -5.22 19.40
C VAL A 71 2.67 -6.71 19.64
N ASP A 72 1.80 -7.38 18.91
CA ASP A 72 1.59 -8.82 18.96
C ASP A 72 1.95 -9.45 17.60
N GLU A 73 2.66 -10.57 17.61
CA GLU A 73 2.99 -11.36 16.42
C GLU A 73 1.84 -12.33 16.14
N THR A 74 1.03 -12.07 15.11
CA THR A 74 -0.19 -12.87 14.85
C THR A 74 0.14 -14.25 14.27
N PHE A 75 1.30 -14.39 13.63
CA PHE A 75 1.79 -15.66 13.11
C PHE A 75 2.34 -16.60 14.20
N ASP A 76 2.63 -16.08 15.40
CA ASP A 76 3.10 -16.84 16.57
C ASP A 76 2.09 -16.81 17.73
N ASN A 77 0.86 -17.25 17.45
CA ASN A 77 -0.18 -17.41 18.48
C ASN A 77 -0.44 -16.14 19.33
N ASP A 78 -0.45 -14.97 18.68
CA ASP A 78 -0.64 -13.67 19.32
C ASP A 78 0.42 -13.36 20.41
N HIS A 79 1.66 -13.82 20.22
CA HIS A 79 2.75 -13.57 21.13
C HIS A 79 3.05 -12.06 21.23
N ARG A 80 2.97 -11.52 22.45
CA ARG A 80 3.21 -10.10 22.71
C ARG A 80 4.69 -9.79 22.85
N VAL A 81 5.24 -9.09 21.87
CA VAL A 81 6.65 -8.70 21.84
C VAL A 81 6.91 -7.31 22.41
N VAL A 82 5.91 -6.41 22.36
CA VAL A 82 6.02 -5.07 22.96
C VAL A 82 4.79 -4.74 23.78
N SER A 83 5.01 -4.14 24.94
CA SER A 83 3.99 -3.50 25.75
C SER A 83 4.60 -2.31 26.47
N GLN A 84 4.29 -1.10 26.00
CA GLN A 84 4.82 0.12 26.60
C GLN A 84 3.78 1.23 26.65
N LYS A 85 3.98 2.18 27.58
CA LYS A 85 3.16 3.39 27.69
C LYS A 85 3.94 4.57 27.14
N SER A 86 3.41 5.22 26.11
CA SER A 86 3.95 6.45 25.55
C SER A 86 3.27 7.68 26.14
N SER A 87 4.01 8.77 26.16
CA SER A 87 3.46 10.13 26.24
C SER A 87 2.47 10.38 25.10
N PRO A 88 1.56 11.36 25.25
CA PRO A 88 0.52 11.65 24.24
C PRO A 88 1.12 12.15 22.93
N THR A 89 2.34 12.71 22.96
CA THR A 89 3.14 13.02 21.78
C THR A 89 4.48 12.32 21.92
N GLY A 90 4.85 11.53 20.92
CA GLY A 90 6.12 10.83 20.92
C GLY A 90 6.35 9.96 19.70
N GLU A 91 7.55 9.37 19.67
CA GLU A 91 7.91 8.34 18.71
C GLU A 91 8.21 7.07 19.48
N PHE A 92 7.83 5.93 18.93
CA PHE A 92 8.30 4.63 19.38
C PHE A 92 9.02 3.89 18.26
N THR A 93 9.87 2.95 18.65
CA THR A 93 10.64 2.15 17.71
C THR A 93 10.48 0.68 18.06
N PHE A 94 10.28 -0.14 17.03
CA PHE A 94 10.17 -1.59 17.13
C PHE A 94 11.07 -2.22 16.04
N ASN A 95 11.69 -3.35 16.33
CA ASN A 95 12.47 -4.10 15.34
C ASN A 95 11.90 -5.51 15.22
N SER A 96 11.42 -5.89 14.03
CA SER A 96 10.95 -7.24 13.76
C SER A 96 12.14 -8.22 13.78
N HIS A 97 12.00 -9.33 14.51
CA HIS A 97 13.00 -10.40 14.48
C HIS A 97 12.67 -11.42 13.39
N ASP A 98 11.39 -11.77 13.29
CA ASP A 98 10.87 -12.70 12.30
C ASP A 98 9.98 -11.99 11.27
N SER A 99 9.91 -12.57 10.07
CA SER A 99 9.08 -12.06 8.98
C SER A 99 7.63 -12.53 9.16
N GLY A 100 6.68 -11.60 9.08
CA GLY A 100 5.26 -11.91 9.16
C GLY A 100 4.38 -10.74 9.62
N GLU A 101 3.10 -11.05 9.82
CA GLU A 101 2.10 -10.07 10.24
C GLU A 101 2.23 -9.69 11.71
N HIS A 102 2.39 -8.39 11.96
CA HIS A 102 2.45 -7.78 13.28
C HIS A 102 1.23 -6.92 13.51
N ARG A 103 0.61 -7.06 14.69
CA ARG A 103 -0.56 -6.30 15.12
C ARG A 103 -0.16 -5.21 16.11
N PHE A 104 -0.29 -3.95 15.69
CA PHE A 104 -0.04 -2.75 16.48
C PHE A 104 -1.33 -2.23 17.09
N CYS A 105 -1.47 -2.27 18.41
CA CYS A 105 -2.66 -1.78 19.10
C CYS A 105 -2.35 -0.54 19.94
N LEU A 106 -3.21 0.48 19.83
CA LEU A 106 -3.16 1.72 20.61
C LEU A 106 -4.36 1.79 21.54
N THR A 107 -4.12 2.08 22.82
CA THR A 107 -5.16 2.23 23.84
C THR A 107 -4.87 3.47 24.69
N PRO A 108 -5.75 4.50 24.70
CA PRO A 108 -5.58 5.67 25.54
C PRO A 108 -5.99 5.32 26.97
N GLU A 109 -5.08 5.54 27.92
CA GLU A 109 -5.25 5.27 29.35
C GLU A 109 -4.83 6.51 30.15
N TYR A 110 -5.46 6.72 31.31
CA TYR A 110 -5.03 7.70 32.30
C TYR A 110 -4.44 6.96 33.50
N ASP A 111 -3.53 7.61 34.22
CA ASP A 111 -3.06 7.10 35.51
C ASP A 111 -4.11 7.30 36.62
N ASP A 112 -5.06 8.23 36.42
CA ASP A 112 -6.24 8.45 37.25
C ASP A 112 -7.47 7.64 36.76
N ASP A 113 -8.53 7.55 37.57
CA ASP A 113 -9.80 6.85 37.25
C ASP A 113 -10.69 7.61 36.22
N THR A 114 -10.05 8.39 35.33
CA THR A 114 -10.74 9.14 34.28
C THR A 114 -11.20 8.18 33.20
N THR A 115 -12.52 8.13 32.96
CA THR A 115 -13.13 7.27 31.95
C THR A 115 -14.09 8.06 31.06
N GLY A 116 -14.42 7.52 29.89
CA GLY A 116 -15.43 8.10 28.99
C GLY A 116 -15.01 9.36 28.22
N LYS A 117 -13.74 9.76 28.27
CA LYS A 117 -13.19 10.83 27.40
C LYS A 117 -12.90 10.31 26.01
N THR A 118 -13.16 11.15 25.00
CA THR A 118 -12.84 10.89 23.60
C THR A 118 -11.51 11.54 23.24
N HIS A 119 -10.67 10.80 22.53
CA HIS A 119 -9.33 11.20 22.14
C HIS A 119 -9.20 11.16 20.62
N ARG A 120 -8.66 12.23 20.05
CA ARG A 120 -8.25 12.27 18.65
C ARG A 120 -6.78 11.86 18.55
N ILE A 121 -6.52 10.76 17.85
CA ILE A 121 -5.17 10.21 17.71
C ILE A 121 -4.74 10.25 16.25
N PHE A 122 -3.54 10.76 16.04
CA PHE A 122 -2.79 10.64 14.81
C PHE A 122 -1.73 9.56 15.01
N PHE A 123 -1.68 8.63 14.07
CA PHE A 123 -0.74 7.53 14.08
C PHE A 123 -0.13 7.40 12.69
N ASP A 124 1.20 7.48 12.63
CA ASP A 124 1.99 7.35 11.42
C ASP A 124 3.08 6.31 11.66
N VAL A 125 3.32 5.48 10.66
CA VAL A 125 4.27 4.37 10.73
C VAL A 125 5.20 4.48 9.53
N ALA A 126 6.49 4.57 9.83
CA ALA A 126 7.55 4.54 8.82
C ALA A 126 8.38 3.26 8.97
N LEU A 127 8.58 2.56 7.86
CA LEU A 127 9.44 1.38 7.76
C LEU A 127 10.83 1.81 7.27
N GLY A 128 11.88 1.28 7.89
CA GLY A 128 13.27 1.49 7.47
C GLY A 128 14.16 0.34 7.90
N SER A 129 15.36 0.24 7.32
CA SER A 129 16.33 -0.74 7.81
C SER A 129 16.85 -0.30 9.19
N ALA A 130 17.01 -1.23 10.13
CA ALA A 130 17.57 -0.93 11.46
C ALA A 130 18.95 -0.27 11.38
N HIS A 131 19.70 -0.61 10.33
CA HIS A 131 21.01 -0.04 10.01
C HIS A 131 20.91 1.46 9.65
N ASP A 132 19.98 1.85 8.79
CA ASP A 132 19.85 3.24 8.32
C ASP A 132 19.38 4.22 9.42
N TYR A 133 18.53 3.78 10.34
CA TYR A 133 18.06 4.64 11.44
C TYR A 133 19.13 4.81 12.54
N ALA A 134 19.87 3.75 12.87
CA ALA A 134 20.98 3.83 13.83
C ALA A 134 22.09 4.76 13.31
N ASP A 135 22.39 4.67 12.00
CA ASP A 135 23.37 5.55 11.36
C ASP A 135 22.88 7.00 11.37
N SER A 136 21.64 7.27 10.92
CA SER A 136 21.08 8.63 10.86
C SER A 136 20.95 9.35 12.23
N LYS A 137 20.63 8.62 13.31
CA LYS A 137 20.59 9.20 14.68
C LYS A 137 22.00 9.50 15.20
N SER A 138 23.01 8.73 14.79
CA SER A 138 24.42 8.97 15.10
C SER A 138 25.06 10.05 14.20
N THR A 139 24.44 10.36 13.05
CA THR A 139 24.93 11.30 12.02
C THR A 139 24.82 12.78 12.44
N LYS A 140 24.54 13.12 13.71
CA LYS A 140 24.69 14.51 14.20
C LYS A 140 26.16 15.01 14.19
N LYS A 141 27.12 14.17 13.80
CA LYS A 141 28.54 14.51 13.61
C LYS A 141 29.20 13.79 12.41
N VAL A 142 28.59 13.76 11.23
CA VAL A 142 29.29 13.25 10.03
C VAL A 142 29.36 14.33 8.97
N ASP A 143 30.58 14.57 8.50
CA ASP A 143 30.95 15.54 7.48
C ASP A 143 30.01 15.42 6.26
N GLY A 144 29.44 16.54 5.84
CA GLY A 144 28.26 16.57 4.93
C GLY A 144 28.47 15.93 3.56
N LEU A 145 29.71 15.57 3.22
CA LEU A 145 30.06 14.82 2.02
C LEU A 145 29.74 13.32 2.15
N THR A 146 30.12 12.69 3.27
CA THR A 146 29.88 11.25 3.49
C THR A 146 28.39 10.94 3.57
N ALA A 147 27.62 11.83 4.21
CA ALA A 147 26.16 11.71 4.26
C ALA A 147 25.50 11.77 2.87
N LYS A 148 26.02 12.60 1.96
CA LYS A 148 25.53 12.66 0.57
C LYS A 148 25.87 11.39 -0.21
N VAL A 149 27.06 10.82 -0.01
CA VAL A 149 27.47 9.57 -0.68
C VAL A 149 26.60 8.39 -0.21
N MET A 150 26.36 8.27 1.09
CA MET A 150 25.45 7.25 1.64
C MET A 150 24.02 7.44 1.12
N SER A 151 23.51 8.67 1.09
CA SER A 151 22.18 8.96 0.54
C SER A 151 22.06 8.59 -0.95
N LEU A 152 23.11 8.84 -1.75
CA LEU A 152 23.12 8.44 -3.16
C LEU A 152 23.18 6.92 -3.33
N ASN A 153 23.93 6.22 -2.48
CA ASN A 153 24.02 4.77 -2.52
C ASN A 153 22.66 4.13 -2.19
N ASN A 154 21.99 4.60 -1.13
CA ASN A 154 20.67 4.09 -0.75
C ASN A 154 19.63 4.31 -1.87
N LYS A 155 19.65 5.48 -2.54
CA LYS A 155 18.78 5.73 -3.70
C LYS A 155 19.09 4.83 -4.89
N LEU A 156 20.36 4.53 -5.15
CA LEU A 156 20.74 3.61 -6.21
C LEU A 156 20.29 2.17 -5.91
N GLN A 157 20.39 1.75 -4.65
CA GLN A 157 19.93 0.43 -4.22
C GLN A 157 18.41 0.30 -4.34
N GLU A 158 17.65 1.32 -3.97
CA GLU A 158 16.19 1.38 -4.17
C GLU A 158 15.82 1.24 -5.65
N ILE A 159 16.47 2.01 -6.53
CA ILE A 159 16.26 1.92 -7.99
C ILE A 159 16.60 0.52 -8.52
N HIS A 160 17.68 -0.10 -8.03
CA HIS A 160 18.08 -1.42 -8.48
C HIS A 160 17.02 -2.47 -8.16
N ILE A 161 16.47 -2.43 -6.94
CA ILE A 161 15.39 -3.33 -6.50
C ILE A 161 14.14 -3.12 -7.37
N GLU A 162 13.77 -1.87 -7.65
CA GLU A 162 12.64 -1.57 -8.55
C GLU A 162 12.88 -2.05 -9.98
N GLN A 163 14.08 -1.87 -10.52
CA GLN A 163 14.44 -2.33 -11.88
C GLN A 163 14.37 -3.84 -11.99
N GLU A 164 14.82 -4.59 -10.97
CA GLU A 164 14.68 -6.04 -10.94
C GLU A 164 13.20 -6.47 -10.92
N SER A 165 12.37 -5.80 -10.13
CA SER A 165 10.92 -6.05 -10.11
C SER A 165 10.27 -5.78 -11.47
N MET A 166 10.63 -4.66 -12.14
CA MET A 166 10.14 -4.35 -13.47
C MET A 166 10.57 -5.39 -14.50
N ARG A 167 11.81 -5.87 -14.43
CA ARG A 167 12.33 -6.91 -15.33
C ARG A 167 11.58 -8.24 -15.18
N GLN A 168 11.25 -8.63 -13.94
CA GLN A 168 10.44 -9.83 -13.69
C GLN A 168 9.03 -9.68 -14.26
N LYS A 169 8.39 -8.52 -14.06
CA LYS A 169 7.06 -8.23 -14.60
C LYS A 169 7.06 -8.21 -16.13
N GLU A 170 8.08 -7.63 -16.76
CA GLU A 170 8.25 -7.64 -18.22
C GLU A 170 8.40 -9.07 -18.75
N ALA A 171 9.20 -9.92 -18.08
CA ALA A 171 9.37 -11.31 -18.48
C ALA A 171 8.06 -12.09 -18.44
N ILE A 172 7.26 -11.91 -17.38
CA ILE A 172 5.94 -12.53 -17.25
C ILE A 172 4.98 -11.99 -18.32
N PHE A 173 4.95 -10.69 -18.55
CA PHE A 173 4.09 -10.08 -19.56
C PHE A 173 4.46 -10.54 -20.98
N ARG A 174 5.75 -10.72 -21.26
CA ARG A 174 6.25 -11.24 -22.54
C ARG A 174 5.78 -12.68 -22.77
N ASP A 175 5.86 -13.53 -21.77
CA ASP A 175 5.38 -14.92 -21.84
C ASP A 175 3.85 -14.99 -22.02
N GLN A 176 3.10 -14.16 -21.29
CA GLN A 176 1.64 -14.04 -21.45
C GLN A 176 1.25 -13.56 -22.85
N SER A 177 2.00 -12.62 -23.43
CA SER A 177 1.78 -12.12 -24.79
C SER A 177 2.02 -13.21 -25.84
N GLU A 178 3.12 -13.96 -25.72
CA GLU A 178 3.47 -15.04 -26.64
C GLU A 178 2.44 -16.18 -26.59
N THR A 179 2.05 -16.61 -25.39
CA THR A 179 1.06 -17.68 -25.21
C THR A 179 -0.33 -17.27 -25.69
N THR A 180 -0.74 -16.02 -25.45
CA THR A 180 -2.02 -15.48 -25.95
C THR A 180 -2.03 -15.42 -27.47
N ASN A 181 -0.98 -14.88 -28.09
CA ASN A 181 -0.87 -14.80 -29.54
C ASN A 181 -0.94 -16.19 -30.21
N SER A 182 -0.20 -17.18 -29.68
CA SER A 182 -0.23 -18.56 -30.21
C SER A 182 -1.62 -19.19 -30.14
N ARG A 183 -2.36 -18.98 -29.04
CA ARG A 183 -3.74 -19.48 -28.89
C ARG A 183 -4.68 -18.83 -29.90
N VAL A 184 -4.60 -17.51 -30.08
CA VAL A 184 -5.44 -16.76 -31.03
C VAL A 184 -5.21 -17.24 -32.46
N VAL A 185 -3.95 -17.42 -32.86
CA VAL A 185 -3.61 -17.94 -34.20
C VAL A 185 -4.18 -19.33 -34.43
N LYS A 186 -4.09 -20.25 -33.45
CA LYS A 186 -4.66 -21.60 -33.56
C LYS A 186 -6.18 -21.57 -33.73
N TRP A 187 -6.89 -20.78 -32.93
CA TRP A 187 -8.35 -20.66 -33.05
C TRP A 187 -8.77 -20.01 -34.39
N THR A 188 -8.00 -19.04 -34.88
CA THR A 188 -8.23 -18.38 -36.17
C THR A 188 -8.09 -19.38 -37.33
N LEU A 189 -7.07 -20.26 -37.26
CA LEU A 189 -6.89 -21.32 -38.25
C LEU A 189 -8.07 -22.30 -38.27
N VAL A 190 -8.55 -22.73 -37.09
CA VAL A 190 -9.72 -23.62 -36.98
C VAL A 190 -10.97 -22.95 -37.57
N GLN A 191 -11.21 -21.68 -37.25
CA GLN A 191 -12.34 -20.91 -37.78
C GLN A 191 -12.28 -20.80 -39.32
N LEU A 192 -11.10 -20.57 -39.90
CA LEU A 192 -10.91 -20.52 -41.35
C LEU A 192 -11.28 -21.85 -42.01
N VAL A 193 -10.85 -22.98 -41.44
CA VAL A 193 -11.19 -24.33 -41.95
C VAL A 193 -12.69 -24.57 -41.92
N VAL A 194 -13.38 -24.19 -40.83
CA VAL A 194 -14.84 -24.31 -40.71
C VAL A 194 -15.56 -23.45 -41.75
N LEU A 195 -15.09 -22.21 -41.99
CA LEU A 195 -15.63 -21.32 -43.02
C LEU A 195 -15.49 -21.92 -44.43
N ILE A 196 -14.33 -22.48 -44.76
CA ILE A 196 -14.12 -23.13 -46.06
C ILE A 196 -15.01 -24.36 -46.20
N GLY A 197 -15.12 -25.18 -45.15
CA GLY A 197 -15.98 -26.37 -45.14
C GLY A 197 -17.47 -26.04 -45.33
N THR A 198 -17.96 -25.02 -44.63
CA THR A 198 -19.35 -24.56 -44.79
C THR A 198 -19.60 -23.95 -46.17
N CYS A 199 -18.66 -23.17 -46.71
CA CYS A 199 -18.75 -22.63 -48.08
C CYS A 199 -18.81 -23.75 -49.13
N TYR A 200 -17.95 -24.78 -49.02
CA TYR A 200 -17.97 -25.93 -49.90
C TYR A 200 -19.31 -26.69 -49.82
N TYR A 201 -19.82 -26.91 -48.60
CA TYR A 201 -21.12 -27.54 -48.38
C TYR A 201 -22.27 -26.73 -48.99
N GLN A 202 -22.29 -25.41 -48.77
CA GLN A 202 -23.27 -24.49 -49.35
C GLN A 202 -23.29 -24.55 -50.88
N LEU A 203 -22.12 -24.51 -51.52
CA LEU A 203 -22.00 -24.62 -52.97
C LEU A 203 -22.48 -25.97 -53.51
N ARG A 204 -22.16 -27.07 -52.82
CA ARG A 204 -22.62 -28.42 -53.19
C ARG A 204 -24.13 -28.57 -53.04
N HIS A 205 -24.70 -28.05 -51.96
CA HIS A 205 -26.13 -28.05 -51.70
C HIS A 205 -26.89 -27.25 -52.77
N LEU A 206 -26.43 -26.03 -53.09
CA LEU A 206 -26.99 -25.20 -54.17
C LEU A 206 -26.93 -25.91 -55.52
N LYS A 207 -25.80 -26.52 -55.89
CA LYS A 207 -25.71 -27.32 -57.12
C LYS A 207 -26.70 -28.50 -57.14
N GLY A 208 -26.85 -29.21 -56.02
CA GLY A 208 -27.81 -30.30 -55.90
C GLY A 208 -29.27 -29.85 -56.06
N PHE A 209 -29.60 -28.68 -55.54
CA PHE A 209 -30.92 -28.05 -55.69
C PHE A 209 -31.21 -27.69 -57.15
N PHE A 210 -30.27 -27.01 -57.83
CA PHE A 210 -30.44 -26.65 -59.24
C PHE A 210 -30.48 -27.85 -60.20
N VAL A 211 -29.80 -28.95 -59.88
CA VAL A 211 -29.87 -30.19 -60.70
C VAL A 211 -31.20 -30.90 -60.53
N LYS A 212 -31.76 -30.95 -59.31
CA LYS A 212 -33.06 -31.56 -59.05
C LYS A 212 -34.23 -30.74 -59.61
N GLN A 213 -34.07 -29.43 -59.76
CA GLN A 213 -35.12 -28.54 -60.26
C GLN A 213 -35.04 -28.24 -61.76
N LYS A 214 -34.10 -28.86 -62.50
CA LYS A 214 -33.95 -28.71 -63.96
C LYS A 214 -34.73 -29.74 -64.80
N ILE A 215 -35.86 -30.22 -64.30
CA ILE A 215 -36.79 -31.07 -65.06
C ILE A 215 -38.22 -30.55 -64.84
N VAL A 216 -38.55 -29.43 -65.48
CA VAL A 216 -39.61 -29.27 -66.49
C VAL A 216 -39.22 -28.12 -67.42
#